data_AF-A0AAU3RRA0-F1
#
_entry.id   AF-A0AAU3RRA0-F1
#
_cell.length_a   1.000
_cell.length_b   1.000
_cell.length_c   1.000
_cell.angle_alpha   90.00
_cell.angle_beta   90.00
_cell.angle_gamma   90.00
#
_symmetry.space_group_name_H-M   'P 1'
#
loop_
_entity.id
_entity.type
_entity.pdbx_description
1 polymer ?
#
loop_
_entity_poly.entity_id
_entity_poly.type
_entity_poly.pdbx_seq_one_letter_code
_entity_poly.pdbx_strand_id
1 'polypeptide(L)'
;MVGVDEYATRKGRHYGTVLVDIETRRPVDLLPDREASSLAPWLAERPGIEIVCRDRAPFFAEGASAGAPQAVQVADRWHLWHNLSEATERTVAQHRHCLRALVPATPEPEPEPAPEEEPSGSPWPTGHRVADRTRSRHAAVHTLLEAGHSLRSVQRQLGMAWHTVKRFADAAKPDDLFTGQWQNRTSVLDDYKPYLDDRWNEGFTNAWKLWEEIVPLGYKGSYQRVRAYLYKKRTSPRPVTARPPSP
;
A
#
# COMPACT_ATOMS: atom_id res chain seq x y z
N MET A 1 -18.34 4.79 30.79
CA MET A 1 -17.32 3.90 30.16
C MET A 1 -16.20 4.73 29.54
N VAL A 2 -14.93 4.29 29.57
CA VAL A 2 -13.84 4.99 28.85
C VAL A 2 -13.32 4.17 27.69
N GLY A 3 -13.04 4.85 26.57
CA GLY A 3 -12.33 4.37 25.39
C GLY A 3 -10.88 4.80 25.46
N VAL A 4 -9.96 3.87 25.20
CA VAL A 4 -8.51 4.09 25.18
C VAL A 4 -8.00 3.69 23.81
N ASP A 5 -7.41 4.64 23.09
CA ASP A 5 -6.84 4.38 21.77
C ASP A 5 -5.55 5.19 21.56
N GLU A 6 -4.76 4.80 20.58
CA GLU A 6 -3.56 5.54 20.18
C GLU A 6 -3.94 6.66 19.19
N TYR A 7 -3.39 7.85 19.40
CA TYR A 7 -3.43 8.92 18.39
C TYR A 7 -2.02 9.24 17.92
N ALA A 8 -1.91 9.65 16.66
CA ALA A 8 -0.64 9.98 16.06
C ALA A 8 -0.60 11.44 15.60
N THR A 9 0.49 12.13 15.92
CA THR A 9 0.80 13.46 15.40
C THR A 9 2.05 13.43 14.52
N ARG A 10 2.26 14.52 13.76
CA ARG A 10 3.37 14.68 12.81
C ARG A 10 3.53 13.50 11.84
N LYS A 11 2.41 13.01 11.27
CA LYS A 11 2.35 11.89 10.32
C LYS A 11 2.87 10.57 10.88
N GLY A 12 2.44 10.15 12.07
CA GLY A 12 2.83 8.85 12.63
C GLY A 12 4.22 8.84 13.27
N ARG A 13 4.73 10.01 13.71
CA ARG A 13 6.05 10.11 14.33
C ARG A 13 6.01 10.21 15.85
N HIS A 14 4.96 10.83 16.37
CA HIS A 14 4.74 10.93 17.80
C HIS A 14 3.37 10.34 18.09
N TYR A 15 3.35 9.38 18.99
CA TYR A 15 2.14 8.68 19.40
C TYR A 15 1.82 9.03 20.84
N GLY A 16 0.54 9.22 21.11
CA GLY A 16 0.01 9.42 22.45
C GLY A 16 -1.25 8.61 22.64
N THR A 17 -1.86 8.71 23.82
CA THR A 17 -3.10 8.01 24.15
C THR A 17 -4.26 8.99 24.14
N VAL A 18 -5.32 8.69 23.40
CA VAL A 18 -6.59 9.42 23.46
C VAL A 18 -7.56 8.68 24.36
N LEU A 19 -8.17 9.43 25.27
CA LEU A 19 -9.16 8.93 26.20
C LEU A 19 -10.50 9.54 25.83
N VAL A 20 -11.49 8.69 25.59
CA VAL A 20 -12.81 9.09 25.09
C VAL A 20 -13.87 8.58 26.03
N ASP A 21 -14.82 9.41 26.42
CA ASP A 21 -16.03 8.93 27.05
C ASP A 21 -16.91 8.33 25.95
N ILE A 22 -17.11 7.02 26.01
CA ILE A 22 -17.84 6.27 24.98
C ILE A 22 -19.33 6.62 24.98
N GLU A 23 -19.89 7.00 26.12
CA GLU A 23 -21.31 7.32 26.25
C GLU A 23 -21.60 8.68 25.62
N THR A 24 -20.78 9.69 25.93
CA THR A 24 -20.94 11.04 25.39
C THR A 24 -20.27 11.23 24.03
N ARG A 25 -19.43 10.28 23.60
CA ARG A 25 -18.61 10.31 22.39
C ARG A 25 -17.68 11.53 22.32
N ARG A 26 -17.14 11.93 23.47
CA ARG A 26 -16.27 13.11 23.58
C ARG A 26 -14.89 12.71 24.07
N PRO A 27 -13.81 13.28 23.49
CA PRO A 27 -12.50 13.19 24.08
C PRO A 27 -12.54 13.77 25.49
N VAL A 28 -12.02 13.01 26.45
CA VAL A 28 -11.86 13.40 27.86
C VAL A 28 -10.45 13.91 28.08
N ASP A 29 -9.44 13.25 27.51
CA ASP A 29 -8.05 13.63 27.71
C ASP A 29 -7.11 13.09 26.61
N LEU A 30 -5.90 13.63 26.56
CA LEU A 30 -4.79 13.20 25.71
C LEU A 30 -3.53 13.03 26.54
N LEU A 31 -3.03 11.80 26.64
CA LEU A 31 -1.75 11.50 27.27
C LEU A 31 -0.61 11.61 26.25
N PRO A 32 0.59 12.06 26.67
CA PRO A 32 1.67 12.40 25.76
C PRO A 32 2.36 11.20 25.12
N ASP A 33 2.11 9.99 25.63
CA ASP A 33 2.73 8.74 25.23
C ASP A 33 1.71 7.58 25.19
N ARG A 34 2.21 6.38 24.92
CA ARG A 34 1.45 5.13 24.82
C ARG A 34 1.90 4.13 25.89
N GLU A 35 2.19 4.61 27.09
CA GLU A 35 2.77 3.79 28.15
C GLU A 35 1.77 3.49 29.26
N ALA A 36 1.88 2.29 29.83
CA ALA A 36 1.11 1.89 31.01
C ALA A 36 1.36 2.83 32.21
N SER A 37 2.59 3.34 32.33
CA SER A 37 3.04 4.29 33.35
C SER A 37 2.26 5.60 33.33
N SER A 38 1.80 6.04 32.17
CA SER A 38 0.99 7.27 32.01
C SER A 38 -0.50 6.98 32.12
N LEU A 39 -0.98 5.84 31.60
CA LEU A 39 -2.39 5.47 31.66
C LEU A 39 -2.86 5.09 33.07
N ALA A 40 -2.07 4.32 33.82
CA ALA A 40 -2.50 3.79 35.11
C ALA A 40 -2.81 4.87 36.15
N PRO A 41 -1.97 5.92 36.36
CA PRO A 41 -2.30 7.00 37.29
C PRO A 41 -3.58 7.75 36.88
N TRP A 42 -3.76 7.99 35.58
CA TRP A 42 -4.96 8.68 35.08
C TRP A 42 -6.25 7.91 35.39
N LEU A 43 -6.22 6.59 35.25
CA LEU A 43 -7.34 5.71 35.60
C LEU A 43 -7.55 5.63 37.12
N ALA A 44 -6.49 5.61 37.92
CA ALA A 44 -6.56 5.52 39.38
C ALA A 44 -7.25 6.73 40.02
N GLU A 45 -7.09 7.92 39.42
CA GLU A 45 -7.82 9.14 39.83
C GLU A 45 -9.33 9.07 39.56
N ARG A 46 -9.80 8.06 38.81
CA ARG A 46 -11.19 7.94 38.33
C ARG A 46 -11.78 6.57 38.68
N PRO A 47 -12.00 6.28 39.98
CA PRO A 47 -12.44 4.96 40.43
C PRO A 47 -13.84 4.57 39.93
N GLY A 48 -14.66 5.54 39.49
CA GLY A 48 -15.98 5.30 38.91
C GLY A 48 -15.97 4.73 37.48
N ILE A 49 -14.81 4.54 36.87
CA ILE A 49 -14.72 3.85 35.57
C ILE A 49 -14.94 2.35 35.80
N GLU A 50 -16.07 1.84 35.30
CA GLU A 50 -16.43 0.43 35.39
C GLU A 50 -16.01 -0.39 34.16
N ILE A 51 -15.84 0.27 33.01
CA ILE A 51 -15.50 -0.39 31.74
C ILE A 51 -14.43 0.41 31.01
N VAL A 52 -13.37 -0.29 30.62
CA VAL A 52 -12.28 0.20 29.77
C VAL A 52 -12.37 -0.51 28.41
N CYS A 53 -12.83 0.21 27.40
CA CYS A 53 -12.82 -0.21 26.01
C CYS A 53 -11.48 0.20 25.39
N ARG A 54 -10.66 -0.76 24.98
CA ARG A 54 -9.32 -0.51 24.46
C ARG A 54 -9.04 -1.31 23.20
N ASP A 55 -8.04 -0.89 22.43
CA ASP A 55 -7.48 -1.71 21.36
C ASP A 55 -6.85 -3.01 21.90
N ARG A 56 -6.04 -3.72 21.11
CA ARG A 56 -5.36 -4.95 21.54
C ARG A 56 -3.92 -4.76 22.03
N ALA A 57 -3.47 -3.54 22.25
CA ALA A 57 -2.12 -3.27 22.72
C ALA A 57 -1.91 -3.80 24.15
N PRO A 58 -0.74 -4.42 24.43
CA PRO A 58 -0.43 -4.97 25.75
C PRO A 58 -0.27 -3.86 26.81
N PHE A 59 0.35 -2.73 26.45
CA PHE A 59 0.58 -1.62 27.38
C PHE A 59 -0.71 -0.97 27.89
N PHE A 60 -1.77 -0.92 27.08
CA PHE A 60 -3.09 -0.46 27.57
C PHE A 60 -3.77 -1.48 28.46
N ALA A 61 -3.60 -2.78 28.21
CA ALA A 61 -4.10 -3.82 29.10
C ALA A 61 -3.39 -3.78 30.45
N GLU A 62 -2.06 -3.58 30.46
CA GLU A 62 -1.26 -3.42 31.67
C GLU A 62 -1.67 -2.16 32.44
N GLY A 63 -1.76 -1.01 31.76
CA GLY A 63 -2.18 0.26 32.37
C GLY A 63 -3.59 0.19 32.95
N ALA A 64 -4.54 -0.45 32.25
CA ALA A 64 -5.89 -0.67 32.74
C ALA A 64 -5.93 -1.58 33.97
N SER A 65 -5.18 -2.68 33.95
CA SER A 65 -5.11 -3.62 35.08
C SER A 65 -4.52 -2.97 36.33
N ALA A 66 -3.53 -2.09 36.16
CA ALA A 66 -2.88 -1.38 37.26
C ALA A 66 -3.70 -0.20 37.78
N GLY A 67 -4.28 0.61 36.89
CA GLY A 67 -4.97 1.86 37.23
C GLY A 67 -6.45 1.73 37.56
N ALA A 68 -7.12 0.72 37.02
CA ALA A 68 -8.53 0.44 37.28
C ALA A 68 -8.77 -1.09 37.34
N PRO A 69 -8.22 -1.79 38.35
CA PRO A 69 -8.39 -3.25 38.49
C PRO A 69 -9.85 -3.68 38.65
N GLN A 70 -10.72 -2.78 39.11
CA GLN A 70 -12.16 -2.98 39.20
C GLN A 70 -12.88 -2.93 37.85
N ALA A 71 -12.27 -2.33 36.82
CA ALA A 71 -12.92 -2.11 35.55
C ALA A 71 -12.82 -3.34 34.64
N VAL A 72 -13.94 -3.66 33.98
CA VAL A 72 -13.97 -4.71 32.96
C VAL A 72 -13.29 -4.19 31.70
N GLN A 73 -12.29 -4.93 31.21
CA GLN A 73 -11.65 -4.62 29.94
C GLN A 73 -12.40 -5.26 28.79
N VAL A 74 -12.80 -4.45 27.81
CA VAL A 74 -13.46 -4.91 26.58
C VAL A 74 -12.64 -4.50 25.37
N ALA A 75 -12.63 -5.36 24.35
CA ALA A 75 -11.97 -5.06 23.09
C ALA A 75 -12.78 -4.03 22.30
N ASP A 76 -12.07 -3.04 21.75
CA ASP A 76 -12.67 -2.05 20.89
C ASP A 76 -13.26 -2.68 19.63
N ARG A 77 -14.49 -2.26 19.33
CA ARG A 77 -15.30 -2.83 18.25
C ARG A 77 -14.68 -2.54 16.88
N TRP A 78 -14.13 -1.35 16.66
CA TRP A 78 -13.54 -1.01 15.37
C TRP A 78 -12.34 -1.92 15.08
N HIS A 79 -11.47 -2.12 16.08
CA HIS A 79 -10.33 -3.02 15.96
C HIS A 79 -10.74 -4.46 15.66
N LEU A 80 -11.82 -4.97 16.27
CA LEU A 80 -12.32 -6.31 15.96
C LEU A 80 -12.76 -6.44 14.50
N TRP A 81 -13.56 -5.50 14.00
CA TRP A 81 -14.03 -5.51 12.60
C TRP A 81 -12.90 -5.31 11.60
N HIS A 82 -11.96 -4.41 11.90
CA HIS A 82 -10.81 -4.16 11.05
C HIS A 82 -9.94 -5.41 10.92
N ASN A 83 -9.58 -6.04 12.05
CA ASN A 83 -8.79 -7.28 12.06
C ASN A 83 -9.51 -8.42 11.31
N LEU A 84 -10.83 -8.56 11.48
CA LEU A 84 -11.62 -9.57 10.77
C LEU A 84 -11.61 -9.32 9.25
N SER A 85 -11.76 -8.06 8.85
CA SER A 85 -11.76 -7.68 7.44
C SER A 85 -10.41 -7.97 6.80
N GLU A 86 -9.31 -7.55 7.43
CA GLU A 86 -7.95 -7.83 6.95
C GLU A 86 -7.65 -9.33 6.88
N ALA A 87 -8.07 -10.10 7.88
CA ALA A 87 -7.91 -11.55 7.87
C ALA A 87 -8.68 -12.18 6.71
N THR A 88 -9.92 -11.76 6.51
CA THR A 88 -10.77 -12.23 5.40
C THR A 88 -10.15 -11.90 4.06
N GLU A 89 -9.71 -10.66 3.83
CA GLU A 89 -9.03 -10.25 2.61
C GLU A 89 -7.78 -11.08 2.34
N ARG A 90 -6.96 -11.32 3.36
CA ARG A 90 -5.75 -12.13 3.25
C ARG A 90 -6.07 -13.58 2.87
N THR A 91 -7.07 -14.18 3.54
CA THR A 91 -7.51 -15.54 3.25
C THR A 91 -8.05 -15.64 1.82
N VAL A 92 -8.94 -14.73 1.40
CA VAL A 92 -9.46 -14.72 0.03
C VAL A 92 -8.34 -14.55 -0.99
N ALA A 93 -7.38 -13.65 -0.73
CA ALA A 93 -6.24 -13.44 -1.63
C ALA A 93 -5.36 -14.70 -1.76
N GLN A 94 -5.14 -15.44 -0.67
CA GLN A 94 -4.39 -16.70 -0.67
C GLN A 94 -5.14 -17.82 -1.43
N HIS A 95 -6.47 -17.89 -1.27
CA HIS A 95 -7.32 -18.90 -1.90
C HIS A 95 -7.94 -18.46 -3.23
N ARG A 96 -7.49 -17.34 -3.80
CA ARG A 96 -7.98 -16.80 -5.09
C ARG A 96 -7.97 -17.80 -6.24
N HIS A 97 -7.09 -18.79 -6.20
CA HIS A 97 -6.97 -19.83 -7.22
C HIS A 97 -8.11 -20.85 -7.13
N CYS A 98 -8.57 -21.19 -5.92
CA CYS A 98 -9.74 -22.05 -5.71
C CYS A 98 -11.01 -21.40 -6.27
N LEU A 99 -11.13 -20.08 -6.17
CA LEU A 99 -12.28 -19.32 -6.67
C LEU A 99 -12.31 -19.23 -8.21
N ARG A 100 -11.15 -19.28 -8.89
CA ARG A 100 -11.11 -19.30 -10.37
C ARG A 100 -11.68 -20.57 -10.97
N ALA A 101 -11.56 -21.71 -10.27
CA ALA A 101 -12.14 -22.97 -10.74
C ALA A 101 -13.69 -22.95 -10.78
N LEU A 102 -14.32 -22.00 -10.06
CA LEU A 102 -15.77 -21.85 -9.98
C LEU A 102 -16.33 -20.78 -10.92
N VAL A 103 -15.46 -19.96 -11.52
CA VAL A 103 -15.85 -19.04 -12.59
C VAL A 103 -15.67 -19.82 -13.89
N PRO A 104 -16.76 -20.19 -14.60
CA PRO A 104 -16.60 -20.78 -15.92
C PRO A 104 -15.76 -19.82 -16.74
N ALA A 105 -14.73 -20.34 -17.41
CA ALA A 105 -13.94 -19.54 -18.33
C ALA A 105 -14.93 -18.87 -19.28
N THR A 106 -15.01 -17.54 -19.23
CA THR A 106 -15.59 -16.80 -20.35
C THR A 106 -14.81 -17.29 -21.56
N PRO A 107 -15.47 -17.81 -22.61
CA PRO A 107 -14.76 -18.17 -23.82
C PRO A 107 -13.98 -16.92 -24.22
N GLU A 108 -12.66 -17.02 -24.16
CA GLU A 108 -11.81 -16.00 -24.76
C GLU A 108 -12.26 -15.94 -26.21
N PRO A 109 -12.65 -14.75 -26.73
CA PRO A 109 -12.76 -14.62 -28.17
C PRO A 109 -11.45 -15.13 -28.74
N GLU A 110 -11.54 -16.00 -29.77
CA GLU A 110 -10.37 -16.44 -30.52
C GLU A 110 -9.47 -15.22 -30.73
N PRO A 111 -8.16 -15.33 -30.48
CA PRO A 111 -7.27 -14.18 -30.61
C PRO A 111 -7.39 -13.68 -32.05
N GLU A 112 -8.17 -12.61 -32.23
CA GLU A 112 -8.05 -11.79 -33.42
C GLU A 112 -6.56 -11.45 -33.51
N PRO A 113 -5.93 -11.65 -34.68
CA PRO A 113 -4.52 -11.34 -34.84
C PRO A 113 -4.33 -9.92 -34.36
N ALA A 114 -3.56 -9.76 -33.29
CA ALA A 114 -3.26 -8.46 -32.71
C ALA A 114 -2.80 -7.57 -33.88
N PRO A 115 -3.42 -6.40 -34.10
CA PRO A 115 -2.79 -5.42 -34.97
C PRO A 115 -1.41 -5.22 -34.38
N GLU A 116 -0.40 -5.43 -35.22
CA GLU A 116 1.00 -5.24 -34.88
C GLU A 116 1.10 -3.96 -34.04
N GLU A 117 1.46 -4.12 -32.76
CA GLU A 117 1.67 -2.99 -31.87
C GLU A 117 2.86 -2.22 -32.45
N GLU A 118 2.55 -1.24 -33.29
CA GLU A 118 3.40 -0.09 -33.55
C GLU A 118 3.97 0.31 -32.18
N PRO A 119 5.30 0.34 -32.01
CA PRO A 119 5.91 0.65 -30.73
C PRO A 119 5.48 2.06 -30.36
N SER A 120 4.43 2.16 -29.54
CA SER A 120 4.02 3.41 -28.94
C SER A 120 5.25 3.93 -28.22
N GLY A 121 5.88 4.96 -28.79
CA GLY A 121 7.09 5.60 -28.30
C GLY A 121 6.93 6.29 -26.95
N SER A 122 5.95 5.86 -26.14
CA SER A 122 5.77 6.24 -24.76
C SER A 122 6.86 5.55 -23.91
N PRO A 123 7.75 6.30 -23.26
CA PRO A 123 8.82 5.74 -22.41
C PRO A 123 8.31 5.06 -21.13
N TRP A 124 6.99 4.85 -20.99
CA TRP A 124 6.33 4.58 -19.72
C TRP A 124 5.87 3.12 -19.62
N PRO A 125 6.22 2.39 -18.54
CA PRO A 125 5.79 1.00 -18.37
C PRO A 125 4.27 0.86 -18.17
N THR A 126 3.64 0.00 -18.97
CA THR A 126 2.28 -0.48 -18.74
C THR A 126 2.26 -1.39 -17.49
N GLY A 127 1.27 -1.23 -16.59
CA GLY A 127 1.14 -2.05 -15.37
C GLY A 127 1.52 -1.39 -14.04
N HIS A 128 1.80 -0.08 -14.02
CA HIS A 128 1.96 0.68 -12.77
C HIS A 128 0.61 1.22 -12.30
N ARG A 129 0.10 0.74 -11.15
CA ARG A 129 -1.23 1.08 -10.58
C ARG A 129 -1.58 2.58 -10.61
N VAL A 130 -0.58 3.46 -10.48
CA VAL A 130 -0.78 4.91 -10.50
C VAL A 130 -0.90 5.44 -11.94
N ALA A 131 -0.14 4.92 -12.90
CA ALA A 131 -0.29 5.29 -14.33
C ALA A 131 -1.63 4.80 -14.87
N ASP A 132 -2.02 3.57 -14.54
CA ASP A 132 -3.30 3.01 -14.99
C ASP A 132 -4.47 3.79 -14.40
N ARG A 133 -4.35 4.24 -13.14
CA ARG A 133 -5.34 5.14 -12.51
C ARG A 133 -5.38 6.51 -13.19
N THR A 134 -4.25 7.09 -13.56
CA THR A 134 -4.20 8.37 -14.29
C THR A 134 -4.83 8.24 -15.67
N ARG A 135 -4.49 7.19 -16.43
CA ARG A 135 -5.13 6.88 -17.72
C ARG A 135 -6.64 6.69 -17.59
N SER A 136 -7.08 5.90 -16.61
CA SER A 136 -8.52 5.67 -16.37
C SER A 136 -9.26 6.96 -16.00
N ARG A 137 -8.65 7.82 -15.17
CA ARG A 137 -9.25 9.10 -14.77
C ARG A 137 -9.27 10.12 -15.91
N HIS A 138 -8.25 10.13 -16.77
CA HIS A 138 -8.21 10.94 -17.98
C HIS A 138 -9.31 10.54 -18.96
N ALA A 139 -9.42 9.24 -19.26
CA ALA A 139 -10.50 8.72 -20.08
C ALA A 139 -11.89 9.07 -19.53
N ALA A 140 -12.11 8.93 -18.22
CA ALA A 140 -13.39 9.26 -17.59
C ALA A 140 -13.74 10.76 -17.66
N VAL A 141 -12.75 11.65 -17.53
CA VAL A 141 -12.95 13.09 -17.69
C VAL A 141 -13.31 13.43 -19.13
N HIS A 142 -12.55 12.92 -20.11
CA HIS A 142 -12.78 13.19 -21.53
C HIS A 142 -14.12 12.61 -22.02
N THR A 143 -14.50 11.42 -21.58
CA THR A 143 -15.81 10.83 -21.89
C THR A 143 -16.97 11.75 -21.47
N LEU A 144 -16.89 12.35 -20.28
CA LEU A 144 -17.95 13.26 -19.82
C LEU A 144 -17.92 14.61 -20.54
N LEU A 145 -16.74 15.09 -20.95
CA LEU A 145 -16.62 16.32 -21.75
C LEU A 145 -17.18 16.12 -23.16
N GLU A 146 -16.90 14.98 -23.79
CA GLU A 146 -17.45 14.59 -25.10
C GLU A 146 -18.97 14.42 -25.04
N ALA A 147 -19.50 13.94 -23.90
CA ALA A 147 -20.94 13.92 -23.62
C ALA A 147 -21.55 15.31 -23.32
N GLY A 148 -20.76 16.39 -23.43
CA GLY A 148 -21.24 17.78 -23.29
C GLY A 148 -21.33 18.29 -21.85
N HIS A 149 -20.80 17.57 -20.85
CA HIS A 149 -20.82 18.04 -19.47
C HIS A 149 -19.83 19.18 -19.24
N SER A 150 -20.24 20.20 -18.49
CA SER A 150 -19.31 21.26 -18.04
C SER A 150 -18.30 20.72 -17.02
N LEU A 151 -17.12 21.34 -16.92
CA LEU A 151 -16.09 20.97 -15.93
C LEU A 151 -16.61 20.91 -14.48
N ARG A 152 -17.57 21.78 -14.12
CA ARG A 152 -18.22 21.77 -12.79
C ARG A 152 -19.20 20.60 -12.60
N SER A 153 -19.78 20.09 -13.68
CA SER A 153 -20.57 18.85 -13.66
C SER A 153 -19.65 17.65 -13.46
N VAL A 154 -18.58 17.57 -14.24
CA VAL A 154 -17.56 16.50 -14.13
C VAL A 154 -16.95 16.44 -12.73
N GLN A 155 -16.65 17.59 -12.14
CA GLN A 155 -16.19 17.70 -10.74
C GLN A 155 -17.14 17.02 -9.75
N ARG A 156 -18.45 17.30 -9.84
CA ARG A 156 -19.47 16.76 -8.94
C ARG A 156 -19.67 15.25 -9.16
N GLN A 157 -19.65 14.82 -10.42
CA GLN A 157 -19.92 13.42 -10.78
C GLN A 157 -18.74 12.49 -10.47
N LEU A 158 -17.50 12.96 -10.65
CA LEU A 158 -16.30 12.16 -10.37
C LEU A 158 -15.74 12.38 -8.95
N GLY A 159 -16.30 13.30 -8.17
CA GLY A 159 -15.82 13.64 -6.82
C GLY A 159 -14.38 14.16 -6.78
N MET A 160 -13.90 14.74 -7.88
CA MET A 160 -12.53 15.26 -8.00
C MET A 160 -12.47 16.75 -7.66
N ALA A 161 -11.31 17.25 -7.23
CA ALA A 161 -11.11 18.69 -7.06
C ALA A 161 -11.14 19.42 -8.41
N TRP A 162 -11.67 20.65 -8.45
CA TRP A 162 -11.82 21.43 -9.68
C TRP A 162 -10.51 21.57 -10.47
N HIS A 163 -9.41 21.90 -9.79
CA HIS A 163 -8.09 22.01 -10.42
C HIS A 163 -7.59 20.68 -11.00
N THR A 164 -7.99 19.54 -10.41
CA THR A 164 -7.67 18.22 -10.96
C THR A 164 -8.47 17.96 -12.23
N VAL A 165 -9.78 18.19 -12.22
CA VAL A 165 -10.61 18.04 -13.44
C VAL A 165 -10.10 18.93 -14.56
N LYS A 166 -9.80 20.20 -14.25
CA LYS A 166 -9.23 21.13 -15.24
C LYS A 166 -7.91 20.61 -15.80
N ARG A 167 -6.98 20.17 -14.95
CA ARG A 167 -5.69 19.62 -15.38
C ARG A 167 -5.84 18.40 -16.29
N PHE A 168 -6.81 17.53 -16.01
CA PHE A 168 -7.08 16.35 -16.83
C PHE A 168 -7.77 16.70 -18.15
N ALA A 169 -8.63 17.72 -18.16
CA ALA A 169 -9.28 18.26 -19.36
C ALA A 169 -8.29 18.97 -20.30
N ASP A 170 -7.36 19.74 -19.73
CA ASP A 170 -6.34 20.48 -20.48
C ASP A 170 -5.28 19.54 -21.10
N ALA A 171 -5.12 18.34 -20.57
CA ALA A 171 -4.17 17.34 -21.09
C ALA A 171 -4.77 16.59 -22.29
N ALA A 172 -4.15 16.72 -23.46
CA ALA A 172 -4.56 16.03 -24.68
C ALA A 172 -4.33 14.53 -24.58
N LYS A 173 -3.20 14.11 -23.99
CA LYS A 173 -2.89 12.70 -23.73
C LYS A 173 -2.75 12.46 -22.24
N PRO A 174 -3.09 11.25 -21.74
CA PRO A 174 -2.84 10.88 -20.35
C PRO A 174 -1.36 11.01 -19.97
N ASP A 175 -0.47 10.80 -20.95
CA ASP A 175 0.97 10.81 -20.77
C ASP A 175 1.54 12.20 -20.45
N ASP A 176 0.84 13.26 -20.88
CA ASP A 176 1.20 14.66 -20.59
C ASP A 176 1.08 14.98 -19.09
N LEU A 177 0.35 14.13 -18.34
CA LEU A 177 0.18 14.26 -16.89
C LEU A 177 1.33 13.64 -16.08
N PHE A 178 2.24 12.91 -16.72
CA PHE A 178 3.39 12.26 -16.05
C PHE A 178 4.62 13.19 -16.00
N THR A 179 4.55 14.26 -15.19
CA THR A 179 5.66 15.24 -15.05
C THR A 179 6.38 15.16 -13.69
N GLY A 180 7.69 15.47 -13.70
CA GLY A 180 8.53 15.83 -12.55
C GLY A 180 8.89 14.73 -11.52
N GLN A 181 7.91 13.95 -11.06
CA GLN A 181 8.12 12.84 -10.11
C GLN A 181 8.20 11.47 -10.79
N TRP A 182 7.78 11.39 -12.05
CA TRP A 182 7.70 10.16 -12.83
C TRP A 182 8.93 9.88 -13.68
N GLN A 183 9.72 10.89 -14.04
CA GLN A 183 11.03 10.65 -14.64
C GLN A 183 11.82 9.77 -13.67
N ASN A 184 12.12 8.53 -14.09
CA ASN A 184 12.89 7.55 -13.33
C ASN A 184 14.08 8.26 -12.68
N ARG A 185 13.98 8.58 -11.40
CA ARG A 185 15.16 8.99 -10.65
C ARG A 185 16.06 7.78 -10.69
N THR A 186 17.23 7.94 -11.32
CA THR A 186 18.30 6.96 -11.28
C THR A 186 18.43 6.49 -9.84
N SER A 187 18.10 5.23 -9.63
CA SER A 187 18.23 4.60 -8.32
C SER A 187 19.73 4.44 -8.08
N VAL A 188 20.16 4.57 -6.82
CA VAL A 188 21.53 4.19 -6.41
C VAL A 188 21.87 2.74 -6.81
N LEU A 189 20.86 1.89 -7.08
CA LEU A 189 21.06 0.54 -7.59
C LEU A 189 21.40 0.48 -9.09
N ASP A 190 21.03 1.50 -9.87
CA ASP A 190 21.15 1.48 -11.33
C ASP A 190 22.60 1.35 -11.79
N ASP A 191 23.52 2.00 -11.08
CA ASP A 191 24.97 1.90 -11.31
C ASP A 191 25.54 0.50 -11.04
N TYR A 192 24.84 -0.32 -10.24
CA TYR A 192 25.25 -1.67 -9.86
C TYR A 192 24.45 -2.77 -10.57
N LYS A 193 23.45 -2.42 -11.39
CA LYS A 193 22.68 -3.39 -12.17
C LYS A 193 23.54 -4.22 -13.13
N PRO A 194 24.52 -3.66 -13.87
CA PRO A 194 25.37 -4.47 -14.75
C PRO A 194 26.10 -5.57 -13.98
N TYR A 195 26.72 -5.23 -12.84
CA TYR A 195 27.40 -6.20 -11.98
C TYR A 195 26.46 -7.30 -11.47
N LEU A 196 25.26 -6.92 -11.01
CA LEU A 196 24.27 -7.89 -10.54
C LEU A 196 23.77 -8.80 -11.67
N ASP A 197 23.74 -8.32 -12.91
CA ASP A 197 23.31 -9.06 -14.08
C ASP A 197 24.37 -10.08 -14.51
N ASP A 198 25.65 -9.69 -14.49
CA ASP A 198 26.76 -10.59 -14.80
C ASP A 198 26.82 -11.75 -13.79
N ARG A 199 26.75 -11.44 -12.49
CA ARG A 199 26.73 -12.47 -11.43
C ARG A 199 25.49 -13.37 -11.51
N TRP A 200 24.34 -12.80 -11.90
CA TRP A 200 23.13 -13.58 -12.14
C TRP A 200 23.29 -14.57 -13.30
N ASN A 201 23.93 -14.15 -14.39
CA ASN A 201 24.20 -14.97 -15.56
C ASN A 201 25.24 -16.07 -15.28
N GLU A 202 26.19 -15.81 -14.38
CA GLU A 202 27.11 -16.81 -13.81
C GLU A 202 26.43 -17.84 -12.89
N GLY A 203 25.12 -17.70 -12.63
CA GLY A 203 24.33 -18.62 -11.81
C GLY A 203 24.27 -18.27 -10.32
N PHE A 204 24.87 -17.15 -9.90
CA PHE A 204 24.76 -16.67 -8.53
C PHE A 204 23.41 -15.99 -8.32
N THR A 205 22.47 -16.72 -7.73
CA THR A 205 21.10 -16.21 -7.52
C THR A 205 20.82 -15.72 -6.10
N ASN A 206 21.78 -15.83 -5.17
CA ASN A 206 21.58 -15.43 -3.78
C ASN A 206 21.68 -13.91 -3.62
N ALA A 207 20.51 -13.27 -3.47
CA ALA A 207 20.39 -11.82 -3.32
C ALA A 207 21.10 -11.24 -2.09
N TRP A 208 21.30 -12.02 -1.02
CA TRP A 208 22.02 -11.56 0.17
C TRP A 208 23.52 -11.42 -0.13
N LYS A 209 24.12 -12.47 -0.71
CA LYS A 209 25.54 -12.46 -1.09
C LYS A 209 25.84 -11.37 -2.12
N LEU A 210 24.97 -11.19 -3.10
CA LEU A 210 25.12 -10.13 -4.10
C LEU A 210 25.00 -8.72 -3.49
N TRP A 211 24.21 -8.55 -2.43
CA TRP A 211 24.17 -7.29 -1.70
C TRP A 211 25.46 -7.07 -0.88
N GLU A 212 25.97 -8.10 -0.22
CA GLU A 212 27.26 -8.06 0.49
C GLU A 212 28.44 -7.75 -0.45
N GLU A 213 28.40 -8.23 -1.70
CA GLU A 213 29.44 -7.97 -2.72
C GLU A 213 29.44 -6.50 -3.20
N ILE A 214 28.27 -5.87 -3.35
CA ILE A 214 28.19 -4.48 -3.85
C ILE A 214 28.35 -3.40 -2.78
N VAL A 215 28.15 -3.73 -1.50
CA VAL A 215 28.33 -2.77 -0.39
C VAL A 215 29.79 -2.25 -0.33
N PRO A 216 30.84 -3.09 -0.41
CA PRO A 216 32.23 -2.64 -0.53
C PRO A 216 32.52 -1.85 -1.82
N LEU A 217 31.76 -2.09 -2.89
CA LEU A 217 31.85 -1.34 -4.17
C LEU A 217 31.18 0.06 -4.08
N GLY A 218 30.77 0.47 -2.87
CA GLY A 218 30.20 1.80 -2.61
C GLY A 218 28.69 1.88 -2.61
N TYR A 219 27.97 0.73 -2.69
CA TYR A 219 26.51 0.73 -2.70
C TYR A 219 25.94 1.18 -1.35
N LYS A 220 25.24 2.32 -1.34
CA LYS A 220 24.60 2.91 -0.16
C LYS A 220 23.10 2.59 -0.03
N GLY A 221 22.58 1.72 -0.90
CA GLY A 221 21.16 1.37 -0.90
C GLY A 221 20.81 0.20 0.02
N SER A 222 19.51 0.01 0.26
CA SER A 222 19.02 -1.10 1.09
C SER A 222 19.11 -2.45 0.38
N TYR A 223 19.31 -3.53 1.13
CA TYR A 223 19.16 -4.93 0.68
C TYR A 223 17.84 -5.19 -0.06
N GLN A 224 16.73 -4.62 0.43
CA GLN A 224 15.40 -4.82 -0.15
C GLN A 224 15.32 -4.40 -1.63
N ARG A 225 16.10 -3.38 -2.05
CA ARG A 225 16.16 -2.96 -3.46
C ARG A 225 16.85 -4.00 -4.34
N VAL A 226 17.96 -4.58 -3.88
CA VAL A 226 18.67 -5.67 -4.57
C VAL A 226 17.76 -6.90 -4.67
N ARG A 227 17.10 -7.27 -3.56
CA ARG A 227 16.15 -8.39 -3.53
C ARG A 227 15.00 -8.18 -4.51
N ALA A 228 14.41 -6.98 -4.55
CA ALA A 228 13.30 -6.67 -5.45
C ALA A 228 13.73 -6.71 -6.93
N TYR A 229 14.94 -6.24 -7.24
CA TYR A 229 15.51 -6.30 -8.58
C TYR A 229 15.70 -7.75 -9.07
N LEU A 230 16.33 -8.60 -8.26
CA LEU A 230 16.57 -10.00 -8.59
C LEU A 230 15.29 -10.85 -8.58
N TYR A 231 14.30 -10.49 -7.76
CA TYR A 231 12.99 -11.14 -7.77
C TYR A 231 12.27 -10.97 -9.12
N LYS A 232 12.38 -9.80 -9.76
CA LYS A 232 11.85 -9.60 -11.12
C LYS A 232 12.52 -10.52 -12.14
N LYS A 233 13.84 -10.73 -12.04
CA LYS A 233 14.55 -11.67 -12.93
C LYS A 233 14.17 -13.13 -12.73
N ARG A 234 13.82 -13.53 -11.50
CA ARG A 234 13.29 -14.87 -11.20
C ARG A 234 11.90 -15.13 -11.77
N THR A 235 11.08 -14.09 -11.80
CA THR A 235 9.66 -14.18 -12.17
C THR A 235 9.41 -13.82 -13.63
N SER A 236 10.43 -13.30 -14.33
CA SER A 236 10.38 -13.10 -15.78
C SER A 236 10.52 -14.46 -16.48
N PRO A 237 9.63 -14.79 -17.44
CA PRO A 237 9.75 -16.03 -18.20
C PRO A 237 11.09 -16.07 -18.94
N ARG A 238 11.89 -17.11 -18.71
CA ARG A 238 13.10 -17.36 -19.51
C ARG A 238 12.68 -17.78 -20.92
N PRO A 239 13.29 -17.25 -22.00
CA PRO A 239 13.17 -17.88 -23.30
C PRO A 239 13.69 -19.31 -23.19
N VAL A 240 12.88 -20.27 -23.63
CA VAL A 240 13.25 -21.68 -23.73
C VAL A 240 14.40 -21.77 -24.74
N THR A 241 15.64 -21.86 -24.28
CA THR A 241 16.75 -22.22 -25.15
C THR A 241 16.60 -23.71 -25.48
N ALA A 242 16.33 -24.01 -26.74
CA ALA A 242 16.26 -25.36 -27.25
C ALA A 242 17.54 -26.13 -26.89
N ARG A 243 17.37 -27.37 -26.41
CA ARG A 243 18.46 -28.28 -26.08
C ARG A 243 19.26 -28.56 -27.37
N PRO A 244 20.59 -28.39 -27.40
CA PRO A 244 21.37 -28.73 -28.60
C PRO A 244 21.26 -30.25 -28.86
N PRO A 245 21.26 -30.68 -30.14
CA PRO A 245 21.16 -32.09 -30.49
C PRO A 245 22.36 -32.85 -29.92
N SER A 246 22.09 -33.98 -29.28
CA SER A 246 23.13 -34.88 -28.78
C SER A 246 23.75 -35.66 -29.96
N PRO A 247 25.07 -35.91 -29.96
CA PRO A 247 25.75 -36.72 -30.97
C PRO A 247 25.36 -38.20 -30.89
#